data_AF-A0AA36EGB0-F1
#
_entry.id   AF-A0AA36EGB0-F1
#
_cell.length_a   1.000
_cell.length_b   1.000
_cell.length_c   1.000
_cell.angle_alpha   90.00
_cell.angle_beta   90.00
_cell.angle_gamma   90.00
#
_symmetry.space_group_name_H-M   'P 1'
#
loop_
_entity.id
_entity.type
_entity.pdbx_description
1 polymer ?
#
loop_
_entity_poly.entity_id
_entity_poly.type
_entity_poly.pdbx_seq_one_letter_code
_entity_poly.pdbx_strand_id
1 'polypeptide(L)'
;MLFGIPLQSGKILSTVTTFKILQQPIYSLPDTISMIAQTKVSLDRIASYHCLDNLDSGLAEIFPRGDSDIAIKITNGSFSWDVSSCDPALKDINIKVAHGIKVAVCGTVGSGKSSLLSCILGEVPKLSGSVKLSGSKAFVA
;
A
#
# COMPACT_ATOMS: atom_id res chain seq x y z
N MET A 1 -54.56 -4.59 -45.90
CA MET A 1 -53.25 -4.50 -46.55
C MET A 1 -52.55 -3.24 -46.05
N LEU A 2 -51.49 -3.36 -45.26
CA LEU A 2 -50.56 -2.25 -45.03
C LEU A 2 -49.32 -2.59 -45.89
N PHE A 3 -48.93 -1.72 -46.84
CA PHE A 3 -47.77 -1.87 -47.74
C PHE A 3 -47.79 -2.98 -48.81
N GLY A 4 -48.95 -3.54 -49.20
CA GLY A 4 -49.05 -4.41 -50.39
C GLY A 4 -48.48 -5.84 -50.23
N ILE A 5 -48.14 -6.27 -49.01
CA ILE A 5 -47.65 -7.61 -48.69
C ILE A 5 -48.74 -8.36 -47.90
N PRO A 6 -49.05 -9.65 -48.18
CA PRO A 6 -50.05 -10.40 -47.43
C PRO A 6 -49.61 -10.61 -45.97
N LEU A 7 -50.43 -10.14 -45.04
CA LEU A 7 -50.21 -10.23 -43.59
C LEU A 7 -50.46 -11.66 -43.11
N GLN A 8 -49.42 -12.49 -43.09
CA GLN A 8 -49.48 -13.86 -42.56
C GLN A 8 -49.15 -13.84 -41.07
N SER A 9 -50.04 -14.38 -40.23
CA SER A 9 -49.94 -14.34 -38.76
C SER A 9 -48.56 -14.79 -38.23
N GLY A 10 -47.98 -15.85 -38.81
CA GLY A 10 -46.65 -16.35 -38.43
C GLY A 10 -45.51 -15.34 -38.62
N LYS A 11 -45.58 -14.45 -39.63
CA LYS A 11 -44.58 -13.40 -39.83
C LYS A 11 -44.70 -12.31 -38.76
N ILE A 12 -45.92 -11.90 -38.44
CA ILE A 12 -46.19 -10.85 -37.44
C ILE A 12 -45.73 -11.32 -36.05
N LEU A 13 -46.10 -12.54 -35.66
CA LEU A 13 -45.73 -13.10 -34.35
C LEU A 13 -44.21 -13.30 -34.23
N SER A 14 -43.56 -13.75 -35.31
CA SER A 14 -42.10 -13.88 -35.35
C SER A 14 -41.41 -12.52 -35.24
N THR A 15 -41.84 -11.51 -36.02
CA THR A 15 -41.28 -10.15 -35.95
C THR A 15 -41.46 -9.50 -34.58
N VAL A 16 -42.64 -9.64 -33.95
CA VAL A 16 -42.88 -9.13 -32.59
C VAL A 16 -42.00 -9.83 -31.56
N THR A 17 -41.81 -11.15 -31.70
CA THR A 17 -40.93 -11.92 -30.80
C THR A 17 -39.48 -11.48 -30.95
N THR A 18 -38.98 -11.31 -32.19
CA THR A 18 -37.63 -10.81 -32.45
C THR A 18 -37.42 -9.40 -31.88
N PHE A 19 -38.40 -8.50 -32.04
CA PHE A 19 -38.31 -7.15 -31.48
C PHE A 19 -38.27 -7.17 -29.95
N LYS A 20 -39.09 -8.00 -29.31
CA LYS A 20 -39.07 -8.18 -27.84
C LYS A 20 -37.75 -8.75 -27.31
N ILE A 21 -37.13 -9.67 -28.04
CA ILE A 21 -35.82 -10.24 -27.68
C ILE A 21 -34.73 -9.16 -27.77
N LEU A 22 -34.78 -8.29 -28.79
CA LEU A 22 -33.82 -7.19 -28.96
C LEU A 22 -34.05 -6.02 -27.98
N GLN A 23 -35.27 -5.87 -27.48
CA GLN A 23 -35.62 -4.79 -26.57
C GLN A 23 -34.86 -4.85 -25.24
N GLN A 24 -34.62 -6.06 -24.72
CA GLN A 24 -33.88 -6.27 -23.46
C GLN A 24 -32.43 -5.75 -23.50
N PRO A 25 -31.58 -6.15 -24.46
CA PRO A 25 -30.22 -5.61 -24.56
C PRO A 25 -30.21 -4.11 -24.85
N ILE A 26 -31.17 -3.57 -25.62
CA ILE A 26 -31.24 -2.13 -25.89
C ILE A 26 -31.45 -1.32 -24.61
N TYR A 27 -32.30 -1.80 -23.69
CA TYR A 27 -32.54 -1.09 -22.44
C TYR A 27 -31.47 -1.29 -21.38
N SER A 28 -30.68 -2.36 -21.41
CA SER A 28 -29.58 -2.59 -20.46
C SER A 28 -28.26 -1.94 -20.86
N LEU A 29 -28.12 -1.49 -22.11
CA LEU A 29 -26.92 -0.80 -22.61
C LEU A 29 -26.53 0.45 -21.78
N PRO A 30 -27.45 1.37 -21.43
CA PRO A 30 -27.09 2.54 -20.62
C PRO A 30 -26.51 2.17 -19.23
N ASP A 31 -27.06 1.13 -18.61
CA ASP A 31 -26.59 0.64 -17.31
C ASP A 31 -25.19 0.04 -17.42
N THR A 32 -24.92 -0.75 -18.48
CA THR A 32 -23.57 -1.29 -18.72
C THR A 32 -22.53 -0.23 -19.02
N ILE A 33 -22.88 0.83 -19.77
CA ILE A 33 -21.99 1.98 -20.01
C ILE A 33 -21.69 2.68 -18.69
N SER A 34 -22.71 2.89 -17.86
CA SER A 34 -22.56 3.51 -16.53
C SER A 34 -21.67 2.66 -15.62
N MET A 35 -21.87 1.34 -15.64
CA MET A 35 -21.03 0.39 -14.90
C MET A 35 -19.57 0.46 -15.36
N ILE A 36 -19.29 0.47 -16.67
CA ILE A 36 -17.92 0.59 -17.19
C ILE A 36 -17.27 1.90 -16.72
N ALA A 37 -18.00 3.02 -16.76
CA ALA A 37 -17.48 4.30 -16.29
C ALA A 37 -17.12 4.26 -14.79
N GLN A 38 -17.98 3.67 -13.95
CA GLN A 38 -17.70 3.50 -12.52
C GLN A 38 -16.56 2.54 -12.24
N THR A 39 -16.48 1.43 -12.98
CA THR A 39 -15.38 0.46 -12.87
C THR A 39 -14.07 1.11 -13.22
N LYS A 40 -14.01 1.95 -14.26
CA LYS A 40 -12.79 2.68 -14.63
C LYS A 40 -12.31 3.57 -13.48
N VAL A 41 -13.18 4.42 -12.92
CA VAL A 41 -12.81 5.30 -11.79
C VAL A 41 -12.34 4.50 -10.58
N SER A 42 -12.97 3.36 -10.31
CA SER A 42 -12.59 2.47 -9.21
C SER A 42 -11.25 1.80 -9.46
N LEU A 43 -10.99 1.38 -10.70
CA LEU A 43 -9.73 0.74 -11.10
C LEU A 43 -8.57 1.75 -11.08
N ASP A 44 -8.80 2.99 -11.52
CA ASP A 44 -7.81 4.07 -11.45
C ASP A 44 -7.35 4.30 -10.01
N ARG A 45 -8.28 4.25 -9.04
CA ARG A 45 -7.96 4.35 -7.60
C ARG A 45 -7.11 3.18 -7.11
N ILE A 46 -7.46 1.95 -7.49
CA ILE A 46 -6.68 0.76 -7.11
C ILE A 46 -5.29 0.80 -7.73
N ALA A 47 -5.19 1.18 -9.01
CA ALA A 47 -3.93 1.33 -9.71
C ALA A 47 -3.05 2.39 -9.04
N SER A 48 -3.63 3.51 -8.60
CA SER A 48 -2.88 4.56 -7.88
C SER A 48 -2.30 4.06 -6.56
N TYR A 49 -3.00 3.20 -5.82
CA TYR A 49 -2.50 2.61 -4.57
C TYR A 49 -1.37 1.61 -4.84
N HIS A 50 -1.49 0.78 -5.88
CA HIS A 50 -0.42 -0.16 -6.25
C HIS A 50 0.87 0.56 -6.70
N CYS A 51 0.76 1.80 -7.19
CA CYS A 51 1.89 2.62 -7.60
C CYS A 51 2.59 3.34 -6.41
N LEU A 52 2.02 3.27 -5.20
CA LEU A 52 2.68 3.84 -4.03
C LEU A 52 3.97 3.06 -3.75
N ASP A 53 5.04 3.79 -3.47
CA ASP A 53 6.31 3.20 -3.06
C ASP A 53 6.07 2.37 -1.79
N ASN A 54 6.44 1.09 -1.86
CA ASN A 54 6.46 0.28 -0.66
C ASN A 54 7.61 0.78 0.23
N LEU A 55 7.40 0.82 1.55
CA LEU A 55 8.49 0.97 2.51
C LEU A 55 9.46 -0.20 2.30
N ASP A 56 10.56 0.05 1.58
CA ASP A 56 11.51 -0.99 1.21
C ASP A 56 12.00 -1.76 2.44
N SER A 57 12.10 -3.08 2.31
CA SER A 57 12.60 -4.01 3.34
C SER A 57 14.08 -3.79 3.74
N GLY A 58 14.74 -2.75 3.22
CA GLY A 58 16.13 -2.37 3.51
C GLY A 58 16.31 -1.38 4.68
N LEU A 59 15.25 -1.05 5.41
CA LEU A 59 15.32 -0.08 6.52
C LEU A 59 16.15 -0.58 7.71
N ALA A 60 16.17 -1.88 7.95
CA ALA A 60 17.08 -2.51 8.92
C ALA A 60 17.62 -3.84 8.39
N GLU A 61 18.95 -3.96 8.33
CA GLU A 61 19.62 -5.20 7.93
C GLU A 61 19.59 -6.18 9.10
N ILE A 62 18.93 -7.33 8.94
CA ILE A 62 18.88 -8.39 9.95
C ILE A 62 19.94 -9.43 9.60
N PHE A 63 20.84 -9.70 10.55
CA PHE A 63 21.85 -10.74 10.44
C PHE A 63 21.56 -11.91 11.39
N PRO A 64 21.94 -13.14 11.03
CA PRO A 64 21.79 -14.29 11.91
C PRO A 64 22.64 -14.12 13.18
N ARG A 65 22.13 -14.63 14.31
CA ARG A 65 22.88 -14.64 15.58
C ARG A 65 24.14 -15.49 15.41
N GLY A 66 25.31 -14.87 15.52
CA GLY A 66 26.61 -15.56 15.48
C GLY A 66 27.76 -14.75 14.91
N ASP A 67 27.47 -13.72 14.11
CA ASP A 67 28.49 -12.95 13.38
C ASP A 67 29.12 -11.81 14.21
N SER A 68 28.47 -11.39 15.30
CA SER A 68 28.93 -10.30 16.17
C SER A 68 28.29 -10.36 17.56
N ASP A 69 29.01 -9.87 18.58
CA ASP A 69 28.50 -9.65 19.95
C ASP A 69 27.49 -8.47 20.04
N ILE A 70 27.21 -7.81 18.91
CA ILE A 70 26.37 -6.62 18.85
C ILE A 70 24.93 -7.01 18.46
N ALA A 71 23.98 -6.70 19.34
CA ALA A 71 22.56 -6.89 19.11
C ALA A 71 21.97 -5.81 18.19
N ILE A 72 22.32 -4.54 18.44
CA ILE A 72 21.82 -3.38 17.69
C ILE A 72 22.99 -2.45 17.38
N LYS A 73 23.15 -2.07 16.11
CA LYS A 73 24.13 -1.07 15.66
C LYS A 73 23.46 -0.07 14.75
N ILE A 74 23.49 1.20 15.13
CA ILE A 74 23.09 2.34 14.30
C ILE A 74 24.34 3.19 14.09
N THR A 75 24.67 3.50 12.84
CA THR A 75 25.84 4.32 12.48
C THR A 75 25.39 5.48 11.60
N ASN A 76 25.64 6.71 12.07
CA ASN A 76 25.24 7.97 11.42
C ASN A 76 23.79 7.93 10.90
N GLY A 77 22.88 7.42 11.72
CA GLY A 77 21.49 7.23 11.35
C GLY A 77 20.71 8.54 11.41
N SER A 78 20.15 8.95 10.27
CA SER A 78 19.18 10.04 10.18
C SER A 78 17.84 9.48 9.69
N PHE A 79 16.75 9.77 10.39
CA PHE A 79 15.45 9.17 10.14
C PHE A 79 14.34 10.22 10.12
N SER A 80 13.41 10.06 9.18
CA SER A 80 12.22 10.90 9.11
C SER A 80 11.01 10.11 8.62
N TRP A 81 9.83 10.45 9.16
CA TRP A 81 8.55 9.93 8.69
C TRP A 81 8.19 10.46 7.30
N ASP A 82 8.69 11.65 6.98
CA ASP A 82 8.53 12.27 5.67
C ASP A 82 9.91 12.49 5.06
N VAL A 83 10.19 11.79 3.96
CA VAL A 83 11.47 11.86 3.24
C VAL A 83 11.73 13.27 2.70
N SER A 84 10.68 14.05 2.45
CA SER A 84 10.77 15.42 1.96
C SER A 84 10.90 16.48 3.06
N SER A 85 10.78 16.08 4.33
CA SER A 85 10.94 17.00 5.46
C SER A 85 12.36 17.52 5.58
N CYS A 86 12.50 18.83 5.81
CA CYS A 86 13.80 19.46 6.06
C CYS A 86 14.35 19.16 7.46
N ASP A 87 13.48 18.76 8.39
CA ASP A 87 13.82 18.44 9.77
C ASP A 87 13.52 16.98 10.10
N PRO A 88 14.53 16.09 9.97
CA PRO A 88 14.39 14.71 10.39
C PRO A 88 14.08 14.59 11.88
N ALA A 89 13.22 13.63 12.21
CA ALA A 89 12.81 13.31 13.57
C ALA A 89 13.99 12.85 14.45
N LEU A 90 14.98 12.18 13.83
CA LEU A 90 16.21 11.75 14.48
C LEU A 90 17.41 12.13 13.60
N LYS A 91 18.41 12.78 14.19
CA LYS A 91 19.62 13.29 13.53
C LYS A 91 20.85 12.69 14.18
N ASP A 92 21.80 12.25 13.36
CA ASP A 92 23.15 11.78 13.76
C ASP A 92 23.17 10.74 14.90
N ILE A 93 22.25 9.78 14.83
CA ILE A 93 22.14 8.74 15.85
C ILE A 93 23.24 7.69 15.67
N ASN A 94 24.01 7.48 16.73
CA ASN A 94 25.05 6.47 16.82
C ASN A 94 24.84 5.64 18.08
N ILE A 95 24.39 4.40 17.91
CA ILE A 95 24.04 3.50 19.02
C ILE A 95 24.68 2.13 18.78
N LYS A 96 25.26 1.56 19.84
CA LYS A 96 25.79 0.20 19.84
C LYS A 96 25.36 -0.50 21.12
N VAL A 97 24.57 -1.56 20.97
CA VAL A 97 24.04 -2.38 22.08
C VAL A 97 24.56 -3.80 21.91
N ALA A 98 25.27 -4.31 22.91
CA ALA A 98 25.76 -5.69 22.94
C ALA A 98 24.64 -6.68 23.30
N HIS A 99 24.85 -7.98 23.08
CA HIS A 99 23.92 -8.99 23.57
C HIS A 99 23.94 -9.07 25.10
N GLY A 100 22.78 -9.35 25.71
CA GLY A 100 22.65 -9.56 27.16
C GLY A 100 22.57 -8.29 28.02
N ILE A 101 22.71 -7.09 27.44
CA ILE A 101 22.60 -5.83 28.18
C ILE A 101 21.16 -5.28 28.19
N LYS A 102 20.80 -4.61 29.28
CA LYS A 102 19.52 -3.90 29.42
C LYS A 102 19.78 -2.40 29.25
N VAL A 103 19.05 -1.77 28.34
CA VAL A 103 19.20 -0.35 28.01
C VAL A 103 17.88 0.37 28.23
N ALA A 104 17.94 1.58 28.80
CA ALA A 104 16.80 2.47 28.94
C ALA A 104 17.05 3.75 28.12
N VAL A 105 16.00 4.26 27.47
CA VAL A 105 16.04 5.51 26.70
C VAL A 105 15.15 6.55 27.40
N CYS A 106 15.73 7.66 27.82
CA CYS A 106 15.05 8.73 28.55
C CYS A 106 15.15 10.05 27.79
N GLY A 107 14.14 10.92 27.94
CA GLY A 107 14.09 12.21 27.26
C GLY A 107 12.71 12.87 27.37
N THR A 108 12.66 14.18 27.10
CA THR A 108 11.43 14.99 27.15
C THR A 108 10.36 14.52 26.16
N VAL A 109 9.11 14.91 26.38
CA VAL A 109 8.02 14.64 25.41
C VAL A 109 8.40 15.27 24.06
N GLY A 110 8.23 14.51 22.97
CA GLY A 110 8.61 14.95 21.62
C GLY A 110 10.08 14.75 21.25
N SER A 111 10.94 14.22 22.13
CA SER A 111 12.38 14.04 21.85
C SER A 111 12.73 12.87 20.91
N GLY A 112 11.74 12.25 20.23
CA GLY A 112 11.99 11.15 19.28
C GLY A 112 12.18 9.74 19.88
N LYS A 113 11.89 9.51 21.17
CA LYS A 113 12.05 8.18 21.80
C LYS A 113 11.27 7.07 21.09
N SER A 114 9.97 7.28 20.86
CA SER A 114 9.13 6.30 20.15
C SER A 114 9.57 6.15 18.70
N SER A 115 9.98 7.25 18.05
CA SER A 115 10.55 7.21 16.71
C SER A 115 11.81 6.37 16.65
N LEU A 116 12.68 6.43 17.66
CA LEU A 116 13.88 5.59 17.74
C LEU A 116 13.53 4.10 17.77
N LEU A 117 12.49 3.72 18.51
CA LEU A 117 12.01 2.34 18.53
C LEU A 117 11.44 1.93 17.15
N SER A 118 10.61 2.76 16.53
CA SER A 118 10.10 2.51 15.18
C SER A 118 11.22 2.41 14.12
N CYS A 119 12.32 3.17 14.26
CA CYS A 119 13.51 3.02 13.42
C CYS A 119 14.19 1.65 13.60
N ILE A 120 14.30 1.15 14.84
CA ILE A 120 14.84 -0.19 15.13
C ILE A 120 13.91 -1.27 14.58
N LEU A 121 12.60 -1.06 14.59
CA LEU A 121 11.64 -1.99 13.98
C LEU A 121 11.75 -2.00 12.46
N GLY A 122 12.15 -0.88 11.85
CA GLY A 122 12.22 -0.69 10.41
C GLY A 122 10.94 -0.08 9.84
N GLU A 123 10.19 0.67 10.64
CA GLU A 123 8.94 1.35 10.23
C GLU A 123 9.20 2.76 9.70
N VAL A 124 10.29 3.41 10.14
CA VAL A 124 10.64 4.77 9.73
C VAL A 124 11.70 4.73 8.63
N PRO A 125 11.49 5.42 7.50
CA PRO A 125 12.51 5.62 6.48
C PRO A 125 13.82 6.17 7.04
N LYS A 126 14.94 5.57 6.62
CA LYS A 126 16.29 6.11 6.85
C LYS A 126 16.64 7.06 5.71
N LEU A 127 17.04 8.29 6.03
CA LEU A 127 17.58 9.24 5.08
C LEU A 127 19.07 8.96 4.81
N SER A 128 19.78 8.56 5.87
CA SER A 128 21.21 8.24 5.81
C SER A 128 21.60 7.28 6.93
N GLY A 129 22.78 6.66 6.77
CA GLY A 129 23.35 5.73 7.75
C GLY A 129 22.93 4.27 7.55
N SER A 130 23.25 3.46 8.55
CA SER A 130 22.97 2.01 8.55
C SER A 130 22.44 1.56 9.90
N VAL A 131 21.43 0.68 9.85
CA VAL A 131 20.84 -0.01 11.01
C VAL A 131 21.06 -1.50 10.82
N LYS A 132 21.77 -2.12 11.75
CA LYS A 132 22.05 -3.56 11.78
C LYS A 132 21.51 -4.17 13.06
N LEU A 133 20.81 -5.28 12.92
CA LEU A 133 20.14 -5.99 14.00
C LEU A 133 20.49 -7.47 13.96
N SER A 134 20.79 -8.06 15.11
CA SER A 134 21.14 -9.47 15.25
C SER A 134 20.02 -10.24 15.95
N GLY A 135 19.37 -11.15 15.22
CA GLY A 135 18.30 -12.02 15.72
C GLY A 135 16.87 -11.47 15.60
N SER A 136 15.97 -11.99 16.43
CA SER A 136 14.53 -11.65 16.42
C SER A 136 14.19 -10.43 17.28
N LYS A 137 13.09 -9.75 16.91
CA LYS A 137 12.56 -8.57 17.61
C LYS A 137 11.21 -8.91 18.25
N ALA A 138 10.91 -8.28 19.38
CA ALA A 138 9.58 -8.27 19.98
C ALA A 138 9.24 -6.82 20.38
N PHE A 139 8.00 -6.39 20.14
CA PHE A 139 7.55 -5.03 20.38
C PHE A 139 6.23 -5.03 21.12
N VAL A 140 6.07 -4.06 22.02
CA VAL A 140 4.83 -3.77 22.75
C VAL A 140 4.55 -2.29 22.56
N ALA A 141 3.35 -1.99 22.05
CA ALA A 141 2.88 -0.63 21.80
C ALA A 141 2.27 -0.01 23.07
#